data_AF-A0A534A2R8-F1
#
_entry.id   AF-A0A534A2R8-F1
#
_cell.length_a   1.000
_cell.length_b   1.000
_cell.length_c   1.000
_cell.angle_alpha   90.00
_cell.angle_beta   90.00
_cell.angle_gamma   90.00
#
_symmetry.space_group_name_H-M   'P 1'
#
loop_
_entity.id
_entity.type
_entity.pdbx_description
1 polymer ?
#
loop_
_entity_poly.entity_id
_entity_poly.type
_entity_poly.pdbx_seq_one_letter_code
_entity_poly.pdbx_strand_id
1 'polypeptide(L)' 'QRVRDNDAEYVEPLDMLAELREDNTALTARLREVHDVCDEHRDIATASLIENWIDESERRAWFLFEASRRGGTAGH' A
#
# COMPACT_ATOMS: atom_id res chain seq x y z
N GLN A 1 -1.88 -7.65 -15.64
CA GLN A 1 -1.46 -7.36 -14.25
C GLN A 1 -2.40 -6.30 -13.68
N ARG A 2 -2.73 -6.33 -12.37
CA ARG A 2 -3.73 -5.42 -11.74
C ARG A 2 -3.14 -4.09 -11.24
N VAL A 3 -1.84 -4.09 -10.95
CA VAL A 3 -1.02 -2.88 -10.81
C VAL A 3 -0.57 -2.50 -12.22
N ARG A 4 -0.62 -1.21 -12.54
CA ARG A 4 -0.19 -0.71 -13.84
C ARG A 4 1.32 -0.53 -13.81
N ASP A 5 1.99 -0.97 -14.85
CA ASP A 5 3.41 -0.68 -15.01
C ASP A 5 3.56 0.81 -15.36
N ASN A 6 4.56 1.45 -14.77
CA ASN A 6 4.96 2.81 -15.12
C ASN A 6 6.06 2.75 -16.19
N ASP A 7 5.68 3.01 -17.44
CA ASP A 7 6.58 3.00 -18.61
C ASP A 7 7.16 4.40 -18.94
N ALA A 8 7.05 5.37 -18.03
CA ALA A 8 7.60 6.70 -18.26
C ALA A 8 9.14 6.65 -18.34
N GLU A 9 9.72 7.40 -19.27
CA GLU A 9 11.18 7.52 -19.41
C GLU A 9 11.83 8.15 -18.17
N TYR A 10 11.07 9.00 -17.46
CA TYR A 10 11.46 9.60 -16.19
C TYR A 10 10.23 9.86 -15.32
N VAL A 11 10.39 9.67 -14.02
CA VAL A 11 9.39 9.94 -12.98
C VAL A 11 10.09 10.72 -11.87
N GLU A 12 9.48 11.80 -11.39
CA GLU A 12 10.02 12.53 -10.25
C GLU A 12 10.02 11.62 -9.01
N PRO A 13 11.06 11.65 -8.14
CA PRO A 13 11.13 10.76 -6.99
C PRO A 13 9.91 10.81 -6.07
N LEU A 14 9.31 11.99 -5.89
CA LEU A 14 8.10 12.15 -5.08
C LEU A 14 6.87 11.53 -5.75
N ASP A 15 6.80 11.56 -7.09
CA ASP A 15 5.72 10.93 -7.85
C ASP A 15 5.84 9.41 -7.80
N MET A 16 7.07 8.85 -7.84
CA MET A 16 7.31 7.41 -7.60
C MET A 16 6.79 6.97 -6.23
N LEU A 17 7.05 7.76 -5.17
CA LEU A 17 6.58 7.44 -3.81
C LEU A 17 5.05 7.59 -3.69
N ALA A 18 4.46 8.55 -4.39
CA ALA A 18 3.01 8.75 -4.43
C ALA A 18 2.32 7.57 -5.11
N GLU A 19 2.81 7.14 -6.27
CA GLU A 19 2.32 5.96 -6.99
C GLU A 19 2.44 4.69 -6.14
N LEU A 20 3.61 4.44 -5.56
CA LEU A 20 3.82 3.27 -4.70
C LEU A 20 2.90 3.26 -3.46
N ARG A 21 2.58 4.44 -2.90
CA ARG A 21 1.61 4.57 -1.80
C ARG A 21 0.19 4.21 -2.27
N GLU A 22 -0.20 4.68 -3.44
CA GLU A 22 -1.50 4.38 -4.03
C GLU A 22 -1.65 2.88 -4.30
N ASP A 23 -0.60 2.24 -4.81
CA ASP A 23 -0.56 0.79 -5.00
C ASP A 23 -0.70 0.02 -3.68
N ASN A 24 -0.02 0.45 -2.61
CA ASN A 24 -0.15 -0.18 -1.29
C ASN A 24 -1.58 -0.01 -0.74
N THR A 25 -2.21 1.14 -0.96
CA THR A 25 -3.59 1.40 -0.56
C THR A 25 -4.56 0.49 -1.32
N ALA A 26 -4.35 0.34 -2.63
CA ALA A 26 -5.13 -0.54 -3.48
C ALA A 26 -4.90 -2.03 -3.15
N LEU A 27 -3.71 -2.39 -2.66
CA LEU A 27 -3.42 -3.73 -2.13
C LEU A 27 -4.18 -3.97 -0.82
N THR A 28 -4.13 -3.05 0.14
CA THR A 28 -4.90 -3.14 1.40
C THR A 28 -6.38 -3.37 1.13
N ALA A 29 -6.99 -2.60 0.22
CA ALA A 29 -8.40 -2.75 -0.13
C ALA A 29 -8.74 -4.17 -0.60
N ARG A 30 -7.89 -4.75 -1.45
CA ARG A 30 -8.07 -6.11 -1.96
C ARG A 30 -7.82 -7.17 -0.90
N LEU A 31 -6.86 -6.96 -0.01
CA LEU A 31 -6.64 -7.88 1.11
C LEU A 31 -7.86 -7.91 2.04
N ARG A 32 -8.54 -6.78 2.26
CA ARG A 32 -9.82 -6.74 2.98
C ARG A 32 -10.93 -7.52 2.24
N GLU A 33 -11.05 -7.37 0.92
CA GLU A 33 -11.98 -8.19 0.12
C GLU A 33 -11.71 -9.70 0.27
N VAL A 34 -10.45 -10.12 0.30
CA VAL A 34 -10.09 -11.54 0.49
C VAL A 34 -10.34 -11.98 1.93
N HIS A 35 -10.06 -11.12 2.92
CA HIS A 35 -10.36 -11.39 4.32
C HIS A 35 -11.86 -11.65 4.52
N ASP A 36 -12.74 -10.84 3.93
CA ASP A 36 -14.20 -11.02 3.98
C ASP A 36 -14.60 -12.40 3.43
N VAL A 37 -14.01 -12.83 2.30
CA VAL A 37 -14.25 -14.17 1.73
C VAL A 37 -13.78 -15.28 2.68
N CYS A 38 -12.63 -15.12 3.34
CA CYS A 38 -12.15 -16.08 4.33
C CYS A 38 -13.10 -16.17 5.54
N ASP A 39 -13.63 -15.03 6.01
CA ASP A 39 -14.57 -14.98 7.13
C ASP A 39 -15.91 -15.68 6.77
N GLU A 40 -16.45 -15.42 5.58
CA GLU A 40 -17.65 -16.09 5.05
C GLU A 40 -17.52 -17.63 5.06
N HIS A 41 -16.33 -18.13 4.73
CA HIS A 41 -16.02 -19.55 4.70
C HIS A 41 -15.47 -20.13 6.01
N ARG A 42 -15.30 -19.30 7.05
CA ARG A 42 -14.66 -19.66 8.33
C ARG A 42 -13.23 -20.21 8.16
N ASP A 43 -12.50 -19.74 7.15
CA ASP A 43 -11.08 -20.05 6.96
C ASP A 43 -10.22 -19.13 7.85
N ILE A 44 -10.16 -19.50 9.13
CA ILE A 44 -9.45 -18.74 10.17
C ILE A 44 -7.94 -18.68 9.87
N ALA A 45 -7.36 -19.76 9.35
CA ALA A 45 -5.93 -19.84 9.12
C ALA A 45 -5.47 -18.85 8.05
N THR A 46 -6.20 -18.78 6.92
CA THR A 46 -5.90 -17.83 5.85
C THR A 46 -6.23 -16.39 6.26
N ALA A 47 -7.35 -16.16 6.96
CA ALA A 47 -7.72 -14.84 7.47
C ALA A 47 -6.61 -14.24 8.37
N SER A 48 -6.07 -15.03 9.31
CA SER A 48 -4.98 -14.57 10.18
C SER A 48 -3.69 -14.23 9.41
N LEU A 49 -3.38 -14.90 8.30
CA LEU A 49 -2.24 -14.53 7.46
C LEU A 49 -2.51 -13.21 6.73
N ILE A 50 -3.72 -13.02 6.21
CA ILE A 50 -4.13 -11.81 5.49
C ILE A 50 -4.10 -10.58 6.40
N GLU A 51 -4.51 -10.71 7.66
CA GLU A 51 -4.48 -9.62 8.64
C GLU A 51 -3.05 -9.05 8.83
N ASN A 52 -2.05 -9.93 8.92
CA ASN A 52 -0.65 -9.48 8.98
C ASN A 52 -0.25 -8.67 7.73
N TRP A 53 -0.71 -9.08 6.56
CA TRP A 53 -0.41 -8.36 5.32
C TRP A 53 -1.16 -7.04 5.20
N ILE A 54 -2.41 -6.96 5.70
CA ILE A 54 -3.18 -5.71 5.79
C ILE A 54 -2.42 -4.71 6.66
N ASP A 55 -2.02 -5.10 7.86
CA ASP A 55 -1.28 -4.24 8.78
C ASP A 55 0.03 -3.75 8.15
N GLU A 56 0.75 -4.65 7.47
CA GLU A 56 1.98 -4.29 6.80
C GLU A 56 1.77 -3.33 5.62
N SER A 57 0.76 -3.53 4.78
CA SER A 57 0.49 -2.66 3.62
C SER A 57 -0.01 -1.28 4.06
N GLU A 58 -0.83 -1.22 5.12
CA GLU A 58 -1.22 0.05 5.75
C GLU A 58 -0.02 0.80 6.32
N ARG A 59 0.86 0.10 7.05
CA ARG A 59 2.08 0.70 7.59
C ARG A 59 3.01 1.20 6.48
N ARG A 60 3.17 0.45 5.39
CA ARG A 60 3.93 0.91 4.21
C ARG A 60 3.32 2.15 3.59
N ALA A 61 2.00 2.19 3.39
CA ALA A 61 1.31 3.36 2.86
C ALA A 61 1.51 4.60 3.75
N TRP A 62 1.45 4.43 5.07
CA TRP A 62 1.73 5.51 6.02
C TRP A 62 3.19 6.00 5.95
N PHE A 63 4.17 5.09 5.94
CA PHE A 63 5.58 5.48 5.81
C PHE A 63 5.87 6.21 4.49
N LEU A 64 5.30 5.76 3.38
CA LEU A 64 5.44 6.41 2.07
C LEU A 64 4.80 7.81 2.07
N PHE A 65 3.64 7.95 2.71
CA PHE A 65 3.02 9.26 2.92
C PHE A 65 3.94 10.20 3.72
N GLU A 66 4.47 9.74 4.85
CA GLU A 66 5.39 10.53 5.67
C GLU A 66 6.70 10.87 4.93
N ALA A 67 7.27 9.93 4.17
CA ALA A 67 8.48 10.14 3.38
C ALA A 67 8.26 11.11 2.20
N SER A 68 7.06 11.13 1.64
CA SER A 68 6.68 12.06 0.56
C SER A 68 6.24 13.45 1.05
N ARG A 69 6.00 13.61 2.37
CA ARG A 69 5.74 14.91 2.95
C ARG A 69 7.01 15.73 2.83
N ARG A 70 6.95 16.88 2.13
CA ARG A 70 8.04 17.86 2.10
C ARG A 70 8.53 18.05 3.53
N GLY A 71 9.77 17.65 3.81
CA GLY A 71 10.44 18.05 5.04
C GLY A 71 10.27 19.56 5.11
N GLY A 72 9.66 20.06 6.19
CA GLY A 72 9.59 21.51 6.40
C GLY A 72 11.00 22.04 6.19
N THR A 73 11.17 22.91 5.19
CA THR A 73 12.38 23.69 4.99
C THR A 73 12.54 24.59 6.21
N ALA A 74 13.03 24.02 7.31
CA ALA A 74 13.90 24.71 8.25
C ALA A 74 15.24 24.81 7.53
N GLY A 75 15.63 26.05 7.24
CA GLY A 75 16.62 26.40 6.24
C GLY A 75 18.00 25.80 6.44
N HIS A 76 18.68 25.68 5.30
CA HIS A 76 20.12 25.92 5.19
C HIS A 76 20.30 27.09 4.23
#